data_AF-A0A7S0YCG3-F1
#
_entry.id   AF-A0A7S0YCG3-F1
#
_cell.length_a   1.000
_cell.length_b   1.000
_cell.length_c   1.000
_cell.angle_alpha   90.00
_cell.angle_beta   90.00
_cell.angle_gamma   90.00
#
_symmetry.space_group_name_H-M   'P 1'
#
loop_
_entity.id
_entity.type
_entity.pdbx_description
1 polymer ?
#
loop_
_entity_poly.entity_id
_entity_poly.type
_entity_poly.pdbx_seq_one_letter_code
_entity_poly.pdbx_strand_id
1 'polypeptide(L)'
;TKVVGGNFLEKVPDDLMDCDVFHMRYIVHDWDDATNVKLLKNIREIAEKSPKDSKKVVVVQDQIIETGAPSFFEKAKSLMAINMIASNPYGARERTVEEHGELFAAAGYKNSPTLVPMRSIISIVEVDL
;
A
#
# COMPACT_ATOMS: atom_id res chain seq x y z
N THR A 1 -0.25 -14.30 17.91
CA THR A 1 0.39 -13.40 16.91
C THR A 1 1.86 -13.67 16.88
N LYS A 2 2.43 -13.90 15.70
CA LYS A 2 3.88 -14.05 15.51
C LYS A 2 4.46 -12.69 15.12
N VAL A 3 5.59 -12.31 15.72
CA VAL A 3 6.34 -11.11 15.33
C VAL A 3 7.58 -11.57 14.59
N VAL A 4 7.82 -10.98 13.43
CA VAL A 4 8.99 -11.28 12.60
C VAL A 4 9.71 -9.96 12.34
N GLY A 5 10.96 -9.86 12.81
CA GLY A 5 11.81 -8.72 12.48
C GLY A 5 12.36 -8.86 11.05
N GLY A 6 12.60 -7.74 10.38
CA GLY A 6 13.17 -7.75 9.04
C GLY A 6 13.15 -6.38 8.36
N ASN A 7 13.53 -6.39 7.10
CA ASN A 7 13.52 -5.25 6.21
C ASN A 7 12.63 -5.59 5.01
N PHE A 8 11.54 -4.85 4.79
CA PHE A 8 10.62 -5.10 3.67
C PHE A 8 11.24 -4.80 2.29
N LEU A 9 12.38 -4.10 2.25
CA LEU A 9 13.17 -3.89 1.03
C LEU A 9 14.01 -5.12 0.67
N GLU A 10 14.09 -6.10 1.56
CA GLU A 10 14.64 -7.41 1.32
C GLU A 10 13.51 -8.42 1.09
N LYS A 11 13.90 -9.65 0.77
CA LYS A 11 12.96 -10.73 0.51
C LYS A 11 12.06 -10.98 1.74
N VAL A 12 10.75 -11.02 1.53
CA VAL A 12 9.80 -11.42 2.58
C VAL A 12 10.04 -12.89 2.96
N PRO A 13 10.07 -13.23 4.27
CA PRO A 13 10.28 -14.60 4.76
C PRO A 13 9.37 -15.64 4.09
N ASP A 14 9.94 -16.79 3.74
CA ASP A 14 9.23 -17.83 2.98
C ASP A 14 8.01 -18.40 3.75
N ASP A 15 8.02 -18.36 5.08
CA ASP A 15 6.90 -18.81 5.92
C ASP A 15 5.67 -17.89 5.88
N LEU A 16 5.79 -16.71 5.26
CA LEU A 16 4.67 -15.80 4.99
C LEU A 16 4.05 -16.01 3.61
N MET A 17 4.53 -16.98 2.82
CA MET A 17 3.97 -17.27 1.49
C MET A 17 2.47 -17.59 1.54
N ASP A 18 2.00 -18.21 2.63
CA ASP A 18 0.62 -18.68 2.79
C ASP A 18 -0.33 -17.62 3.37
N CYS A 19 0.09 -16.36 3.48
CA CYS A 19 -0.80 -15.28 3.86
C CYS A 19 -1.84 -15.00 2.76
N ASP A 20 -3.11 -14.93 3.15
CA ASP A 20 -4.22 -14.54 2.26
C ASP A 20 -4.27 -13.02 2.07
N VAL A 21 -3.85 -12.26 3.10
CA VAL A 21 -3.87 -10.79 3.09
C VAL A 21 -2.52 -10.23 3.54
N PHE A 22 -1.97 -9.33 2.73
CA PHE A 22 -0.81 -8.51 3.05
C PHE A 22 -1.28 -7.08 3.34
N HIS A 23 -1.41 -6.74 4.62
CA HIS A 23 -1.95 -5.45 5.06
C HIS A 23 -0.82 -4.50 5.49
N MET A 24 -0.79 -3.33 4.88
CA MET A 24 0.13 -2.24 5.19
C MET A 24 -0.67 -1.02 5.60
N ARG A 25 -0.34 -0.45 6.75
CA ARG A 25 -1.01 0.73 7.29
C ARG A 25 0.02 1.77 7.66
N TYR A 26 -0.10 2.97 7.08
CA TYR A 26 0.88 4.05 7.21
C TYR A 26 2.29 3.58 6.83
N ILE A 27 2.41 3.02 5.63
CA ILE A 27 3.69 2.54 5.11
C ILE A 27 3.95 3.14 3.73
N VAL A 28 3.02 3.03 2.78
CA VAL A 28 3.30 3.39 1.38
C VAL A 28 3.52 4.90 1.23
N HIS A 29 2.80 5.71 2.00
CA HIS A 29 2.98 7.17 1.98
C HIS A 29 4.35 7.67 2.48
N ASP A 30 5.10 6.88 3.27
CA ASP A 30 6.38 7.29 3.87
C ASP A 30 7.56 7.25 2.87
N TRP A 31 7.37 6.62 1.71
CA TRP A 31 8.45 6.31 0.78
C TRP A 31 8.23 6.87 -0.62
N ASP A 32 9.34 7.01 -1.35
CA ASP A 32 9.32 7.29 -2.78
C ASP A 32 8.78 6.11 -3.61
N ASP A 33 8.51 6.37 -4.89
CA ASP A 33 7.91 5.37 -5.77
C ASP A 33 8.83 4.18 -6.02
N ALA A 34 10.15 4.37 -6.12
CA ALA A 34 11.09 3.27 -6.35
C ALA A 34 11.14 2.29 -5.16
N THR A 35 11.09 2.84 -3.95
CA THR A 35 11.07 2.10 -2.70
C THR A 35 9.74 1.34 -2.55
N ASN A 36 8.61 2.01 -2.83
CA ASN A 36 7.30 1.38 -2.81
C ASN A 36 7.17 0.26 -3.84
N VAL A 37 7.64 0.46 -5.08
CA VAL A 37 7.66 -0.57 -6.11
C VAL A 37 8.47 -1.78 -5.67
N LYS A 38 9.62 -1.58 -5.00
CA LYS A 38 10.42 -2.68 -4.47
C LYS A 38 9.68 -3.46 -3.38
N LEU A 39 9.09 -2.76 -2.41
CA LEU A 39 8.30 -3.36 -1.33
C LEU A 39 7.12 -4.17 -1.90
N LEU A 40 6.35 -3.60 -2.83
CA LEU A 40 5.19 -4.25 -3.44
C LEU A 40 5.62 -5.46 -4.27
N LYS A 41 6.72 -5.35 -5.02
CA LYS A 41 7.29 -6.47 -5.78
C LYS A 41 7.67 -7.63 -4.86
N ASN A 42 8.32 -7.36 -3.73
CA ASN A 42 8.71 -8.39 -2.77
C ASN A 42 7.48 -9.13 -2.21
N ILE A 43 6.37 -8.41 -1.95
CA ILE A 43 5.10 -8.99 -1.51
C ILE A 43 4.48 -9.87 -2.60
N ARG A 44 4.46 -9.39 -3.85
CA ARG A 44 3.96 -10.18 -4.99
C ARG A 44 4.74 -11.49 -5.15
N GLU A 45 6.07 -11.42 -5.13
CA GLU A 45 6.94 -12.58 -5.32
C GLU A 45 6.78 -13.63 -4.22
N ILE A 46 6.62 -13.23 -2.95
CA ILE A 46 6.40 -14.20 -1.87
C ILE A 46 5.00 -14.82 -1.96
N ALA A 47 4.00 -14.04 -2.35
CA ALA A 47 2.64 -14.52 -2.50
C ALA A 47 2.54 -15.54 -3.65
N GLU A 48 3.20 -15.29 -4.79
CA GLU A 48 3.24 -16.19 -5.95
C GLU A 48 3.94 -17.54 -5.67
N LYS A 49 4.72 -17.66 -4.58
CA LYS A 49 5.36 -18.93 -4.20
C LYS A 49 4.44 -19.94 -3.54
N SER A 50 3.30 -19.50 -3.00
CA SER A 50 2.43 -20.44 -2.29
C SER A 50 1.85 -21.44 -3.29
N PRO A 51 1.87 -22.74 -2.95
CA PRO A 51 1.24 -23.77 -3.77
C PRO A 51 -0.29 -23.76 -3.66
N LYS A 52 -0.87 -22.91 -2.79
CA LYS A 52 -2.31 -22.81 -2.59
C LYS A 52 -2.94 -21.93 -3.67
N ASP A 53 -4.02 -22.42 -4.25
CA ASP A 53 -4.89 -21.65 -5.16
C ASP A 53 -5.87 -20.76 -4.37
N SER A 54 -5.37 -20.08 -3.31
CA SER A 54 -6.17 -19.13 -2.55
C SER A 54 -6.03 -17.74 -3.13
N LYS A 55 -7.14 -17.00 -3.18
CA LYS A 55 -7.14 -15.59 -3.56
C LYS A 55 -6.29 -14.80 -2.56
N LYS A 56 -5.35 -14.00 -3.07
CA LYS A 56 -4.48 -13.14 -2.25
C LYS A 56 -4.76 -11.69 -2.53
N VAL A 57 -4.75 -10.90 -1.46
CA VAL A 57 -5.05 -9.48 -1.52
C VAL A 57 -3.95 -8.68 -0.84
N VAL A 58 -3.52 -7.61 -1.49
CA VAL A 58 -2.70 -6.57 -0.86
C VAL A 58 -3.60 -5.41 -0.49
N VAL A 59 -3.51 -4.98 0.77
CA VAL A 59 -4.32 -3.91 1.34
C VAL A 59 -3.39 -2.79 1.79
N VAL A 60 -3.55 -1.62 1.17
CA VAL A 60 -2.88 -0.38 1.58
C VAL A 60 -3.91 0.48 2.32
N GLN A 61 -3.60 0.83 3.57
CA GLN A 61 -4.43 1.65 4.43
C GLN A 61 -3.70 2.93 4.82
N ASP A 62 -3.85 3.97 4.00
CA ASP A 62 -3.15 5.26 4.11
C ASP A 62 -4.13 6.44 3.95
N GLN A 63 -3.64 7.68 3.92
CA GLN A 63 -4.46 8.87 3.65
C GLN A 63 -4.60 9.10 2.15
N ILE A 64 -5.28 8.18 1.49
CA ILE A 64 -5.52 8.22 0.04
C ILE A 64 -6.35 9.47 -0.28
N ILE A 65 -5.85 10.33 -1.16
CA ILE A 65 -6.48 11.61 -1.53
C ILE A 65 -7.41 11.45 -2.74
N GLU A 66 -8.30 12.42 -2.93
CA GLU A 66 -9.22 12.49 -4.07
C GLU A 66 -10.23 11.32 -4.12
N THR A 67 -10.57 10.76 -2.95
CA THR A 67 -11.43 9.58 -2.83
C THR A 67 -12.93 9.86 -2.98
N GLY A 68 -13.31 11.12 -3.18
CA GLY A 68 -14.71 11.56 -3.14
C GLY A 68 -15.32 11.52 -1.73
N ALA A 69 -14.49 11.43 -0.67
CA ALA A 69 -14.95 11.49 0.71
C ALA A 69 -15.53 12.88 1.04
N PRO A 70 -16.35 13.00 2.11
CA PRO A 70 -16.83 14.31 2.57
C PRO A 70 -15.69 15.33 2.72
N SER A 71 -15.95 16.58 2.31
CA SER A 71 -14.93 17.62 2.15
C SER A 71 -14.06 17.87 3.40
N PHE A 72 -14.61 17.68 4.60
CA PHE A 72 -13.85 17.79 5.84
C PHE A 72 -12.71 16.76 5.92
N PHE A 73 -12.95 15.51 5.52
CA PHE A 73 -11.93 14.47 5.53
C PHE A 73 -10.89 14.70 4.44
N GLU A 74 -11.30 15.06 3.22
CA GLU A 74 -10.36 15.40 2.14
C GLU A 74 -9.44 16.57 2.54
N LYS A 75 -10.00 17.62 3.14
CA LYS A 75 -9.21 18.75 3.66
C LYS A 75 -8.20 18.30 4.73
N ALA A 76 -8.58 17.39 5.62
CA ALA A 76 -7.67 16.86 6.62
C ALA A 76 -6.53 16.05 5.99
N LYS A 77 -6.81 15.23 4.98
CA LYS A 77 -5.80 14.48 4.21
C LYS A 77 -4.83 15.42 3.49
N SER A 78 -5.33 16.49 2.84
CA SER A 78 -4.47 17.49 2.20
C SER A 78 -3.57 18.23 3.18
N LEU A 79 -4.04 18.50 4.41
CA LEU A 79 -3.18 19.09 5.45
C LEU A 79 -2.08 18.12 5.89
N MET A 80 -2.35 16.81 5.91
CA MET A 80 -1.31 15.82 6.18
C MET A 80 -0.26 15.75 5.06
N ALA A 81 -0.65 15.94 3.80
CA ALA A 81 0.33 15.99 2.70
C ALA A 81 1.40 17.09 2.92
N ILE A 82 1.03 18.22 3.54
CA ILE A 82 2.00 19.26 3.95
C ILE A 82 2.93 18.72 5.04
N ASN A 83 2.39 18.00 6.02
CA ASN A 83 3.21 17.36 7.06
C ASN A 83 4.17 16.31 6.48
N MET A 84 3.74 15.52 5.50
CA MET A 84 4.61 14.55 4.80
C MET A 84 5.80 15.26 4.16
N ILE A 85 5.56 16.35 3.43
CA ILE A 85 6.64 17.13 2.79
C ILE A 85 7.59 17.73 3.83
N ALA A 86 7.08 18.18 4.98
CA ALA A 86 7.88 18.87 5.99
C ALA A 86 8.69 17.95 6.91
N SER A 87 8.18 16.73 7.17
CA SER A 87 8.67 15.87 8.25
C SER A 87 9.25 14.54 7.80
N ASN A 88 9.09 14.15 6.54
CA ASN A 88 9.49 12.83 6.04
C ASN A 88 10.63 12.90 5.02
N PRO A 89 11.31 11.77 4.72
CA PRO A 89 12.32 11.71 3.68
C PRO A 89 11.79 12.15 2.31
N TYR A 90 12.70 12.56 1.43
CA TYR A 90 12.36 12.96 0.07
C TYR A 90 11.54 11.86 -0.64
N GLY A 91 10.43 12.26 -1.26
CA GLY A 91 9.54 11.37 -1.99
C GLY A 91 8.34 10.81 -1.20
N ALA A 92 8.31 11.01 0.13
CA ALA A 92 7.11 10.75 0.93
C ALA A 92 5.95 11.66 0.49
N ARG A 93 4.80 11.06 0.20
CA ARG A 93 3.61 11.79 -0.22
C ARG A 93 2.35 10.96 -0.09
N GLU A 94 1.24 11.66 0.14
CA GLU A 94 -0.09 11.09 -0.06
C GLU A 94 -0.37 10.92 -1.55
N ARG A 95 -1.10 9.86 -1.91
CA ARG A 95 -1.32 9.44 -3.31
C ARG A 95 -2.81 9.22 -3.60
N THR A 96 -3.23 9.44 -4.85
CA THR A 96 -4.57 9.07 -5.33
C THR A 96 -4.68 7.56 -5.56
N VAL A 97 -5.88 7.06 -5.87
CA VAL A 97 -6.09 5.65 -6.20
C VAL A 97 -5.37 5.27 -7.50
N GLU A 98 -5.37 6.19 -8.47
CA GLU A 98 -4.71 6.05 -9.76
C GLU A 98 -3.19 5.94 -9.58
N GLU A 99 -2.60 6.80 -8.75
CA GLU A 99 -1.17 6.77 -8.44
C GLU A 99 -0.78 5.47 -7.69
N HIS A 100 -1.65 4.93 -6.83
CA HIS A 100 -1.42 3.58 -6.28
C HIS A 100 -1.47 2.52 -7.39
N GLY A 101 -2.35 2.67 -8.38
CA GLY A 101 -2.42 1.78 -9.55
C GLY A 101 -1.13 1.76 -10.35
N GLU A 102 -0.50 2.92 -10.53
CA GLU A 102 0.81 3.03 -11.18
C GLU A 102 1.91 2.28 -10.40
N LEU A 103 1.93 2.39 -9.06
CA LEU A 103 2.86 1.64 -8.21
C LEU A 103 2.66 0.13 -8.33
N PHE A 104 1.41 -0.34 -8.26
CA PHE A 104 1.09 -1.76 -8.41
C PHE A 104 1.49 -2.28 -9.79
N ALA A 105 1.16 -1.55 -10.86
CA ALA A 105 1.55 -1.93 -12.22
C ALA A 105 3.08 -2.00 -12.37
N ALA A 106 3.81 -1.01 -11.85
CA ALA A 106 5.28 -1.00 -11.87
C ALA A 106 5.89 -2.15 -11.04
N ALA A 107 5.21 -2.61 -9.99
CA ALA A 107 5.59 -3.77 -9.19
C ALA A 107 5.20 -5.13 -9.82
N GLY A 108 4.52 -5.13 -10.97
CA GLY A 108 4.15 -6.31 -11.74
C GLY A 108 2.79 -6.93 -11.37
N TYR A 109 1.93 -6.20 -10.68
CA TYR A 109 0.54 -6.61 -10.44
C TYR A 109 -0.27 -6.47 -11.73
N LYS A 110 -1.21 -7.40 -11.94
CA LYS A 110 -2.01 -7.46 -13.18
C LYS A 110 -3.36 -6.75 -13.05
N ASN A 111 -3.89 -6.66 -11.83
CA ASN A 111 -5.18 -6.05 -11.56
C ASN A 111 -5.00 -4.60 -11.12
N SER A 112 -5.98 -3.77 -11.44
CA SER A 112 -6.05 -2.41 -10.91
C SER A 112 -6.53 -2.42 -9.47
N PRO A 113 -6.04 -1.51 -8.62
CA PRO A 113 -6.55 -1.35 -7.27
C PRO A 113 -8.00 -0.89 -7.26
N THR A 114 -8.73 -1.31 -6.23
CA THR A 114 -10.07 -0.81 -5.90
C THR A 114 -10.02 0.02 -4.64
N LEU A 115 -10.66 1.19 -4.67
CA LEU A 115 -10.90 2.00 -3.47
C LEU A 115 -12.03 1.39 -2.64
N VAL A 116 -11.78 1.17 -1.35
CA VAL A 116 -12.81 0.86 -0.38
C VAL A 116 -13.26 2.18 0.28
N PRO A 117 -14.49 2.67 0.01
CA PRO A 117 -14.93 3.96 0.51
C PRO A 117 -15.03 3.97 2.04
N MET A 118 -14.45 4.99 2.68
CA MET A 118 -14.50 5.17 4.13
C MET A 118 -14.90 6.59 4.51
N ARG A 119 -15.73 6.74 5.54
CA ARG A 119 -16.01 8.04 6.18
C ARG A 119 -14.92 8.36 7.22
N SER A 120 -13.68 8.47 6.75
CA SER A 120 -12.49 8.63 7.60
C SER A 120 -11.41 9.41 6.86
N ILE A 121 -10.43 9.93 7.61
CA ILE A 121 -9.18 10.49 7.05
C ILE A 121 -8.24 9.39 6.53
N ILE A 122 -8.53 8.14 6.88
CA ILE A 122 -7.84 6.94 6.37
C ILE A 122 -8.77 6.28 5.35
N SER A 123 -8.20 5.83 4.24
CA SER A 123 -8.89 5.07 3.21
C SER A 123 -8.13 3.78 2.93
N ILE A 124 -8.79 2.84 2.27
CA ILE A 124 -8.18 1.58 1.86
C ILE A 124 -8.18 1.49 0.35
N VAL A 125 -7.04 1.10 -0.20
CA VAL A 125 -6.93 0.56 -1.54
C VAL A 125 -6.54 -0.90 -1.43
N GLU A 126 -7.24 -1.75 -2.16
CA GLU A 126 -6.92 -3.18 -2.23
C GLU A 126 -6.71 -3.62 -3.67
N VAL A 127 -5.81 -4.58 -3.87
CA VAL A 127 -5.57 -5.21 -5.17
C VAL A 127 -5.43 -6.71 -5.01
N ASP A 128 -6.06 -7.43 -5.93
CA ASP A 128 -5.93 -8.87 -6.06
C ASP A 128 -4.63 -9.20 -6.80
N LEU A 129 -3.89 -10.22 -6.34
CA LEU A 129 -2.69 -10.71 -7.02
C LEU A 129 -3.03 -11.62 -8.19
#